data_AF-A0A2U2RXE7-F1
#
_entry.id   AF-A0A2U2RXE7-F1
#
_cell.length_a   1.000
_cell.length_b   1.000
_cell.length_c   1.000
_cell.angle_alpha   90.00
_cell.angle_beta   90.00
_cell.angle_gamma   90.00
#
_symmetry.space_group_name_H-M   'P 1'
#
loop_
_entity.id
_entity.type
_entity.pdbx_description
1 polymer ?
#
loop_
_entity_poly.entity_id
_entity_poly.type
_entity_poly.pdbx_seq_one_letter_code
_entity_poly.pdbx_strand_id
1 'polypeptide(L)'
;MNTEELESKVHIALEEIRPFLNSDGGDISLVSIDDDKHVKVQLHGACVGCSVNQMTLKTGVEMTIKKHVPQIETVTSIDPE
;
A
#
# COMPACT_ATOMS: atom_id res chain seq x y z
N MET A 1 3.88 -20.06 -1.32
CA MET A 1 2.93 -19.12 -1.92
C MET A 1 3.48 -18.75 -3.28
N ASN A 2 2.63 -18.69 -4.29
CA ASN A 2 3.03 -18.23 -5.62
C ASN A 2 2.60 -16.77 -5.77
N THR A 3 3.22 -16.03 -6.68
CA THR A 3 3.05 -14.57 -6.83
C THR A 3 1.58 -14.13 -6.97
N GLU A 4 0.74 -14.89 -7.66
CA GLU A 4 -0.71 -14.58 -7.80
C GLU A 4 -1.47 -14.59 -6.45
N GLU A 5 -1.13 -15.52 -5.55
CA GLU A 5 -1.74 -15.59 -4.22
C GLU A 5 -1.28 -14.43 -3.34
N LEU A 6 -0.03 -13.98 -3.54
CA LEU A 6 0.55 -12.85 -2.84
C LEU A 6 -0.13 -11.54 -3.25
N GLU A 7 -0.23 -11.30 -4.56
CA GLU A 7 -0.93 -10.15 -5.12
C GLU A 7 -2.37 -10.08 -4.62
N SER A 8 -3.08 -11.21 -4.62
CA SER A 8 -4.45 -11.28 -4.11
C SER A 8 -4.56 -10.86 -2.65
N LYS A 9 -3.64 -11.31 -1.78
CA LYS A 9 -3.64 -10.91 -0.37
C LYS A 9 -3.26 -9.45 -0.17
N VAL A 10 -2.32 -8.93 -0.96
CA VAL A 10 -1.99 -7.50 -0.95
C VAL A 10 -3.19 -6.67 -1.39
N HIS A 11 -3.91 -7.10 -2.42
CA HIS A 11 -5.15 -6.43 -2.84
C HIS A 11 -6.20 -6.36 -1.73
N ILE A 12 -6.44 -7.47 -1.01
CA ILE A 12 -7.35 -7.50 0.14
C ILE A 12 -6.90 -6.50 1.23
N ALA A 13 -5.61 -6.45 1.52
CA ALA A 13 -5.05 -5.50 2.49
C ALA A 13 -5.25 -4.03 2.05
N LEU A 14 -5.10 -3.74 0.75
CA LEU A 14 -5.35 -2.41 0.20
C LEU A 14 -6.84 -2.04 0.25
N GLU A 15 -7.74 -2.99 -0.03
CA GLU A 15 -9.19 -2.77 0.08
C GLU A 15 -9.64 -2.45 1.50
N GLU A 16 -9.00 -3.02 2.53
CA GLU A 16 -9.26 -2.68 3.94
C GLU A 16 -8.91 -1.21 4.25
N ILE A 17 -7.89 -0.67 3.58
CA ILE A 17 -7.39 0.69 3.81
C ILE A 17 -8.06 1.75 2.92
N ARG A 18 -8.50 1.37 1.72
CA ARG A 18 -9.19 2.24 0.76
C ARG A 18 -10.32 3.09 1.34
N PRO A 19 -11.23 2.61 2.20
CA PRO A 19 -12.29 3.46 2.74
C PRO A 19 -11.73 4.60 3.62
N PHE A 20 -10.63 4.37 4.34
CA PHE A 20 -9.96 5.40 5.12
C PHE A 20 -9.31 6.45 4.21
N LEU A 21 -8.61 6.01 3.17
CA LEU A 21 -8.00 6.92 2.19
C LEU A 21 -9.04 7.74 1.43
N ASN A 22 -10.13 7.10 0.99
CA ASN A 22 -11.21 7.78 0.27
C ASN A 22 -11.92 8.82 1.14
N SER A 23 -12.03 8.57 2.45
CA SER A 23 -12.56 9.56 3.39
C SER A 23 -11.72 10.84 3.43
N ASP A 24 -10.40 10.71 3.21
CA ASP A 24 -9.46 11.83 3.13
C ASP A 24 -9.26 12.34 1.69
N GLY A 25 -10.02 11.83 0.72
CA GLY A 25 -9.93 12.21 -0.70
C GLY A 25 -8.71 11.64 -1.43
N GLY A 26 -8.12 10.55 -0.92
CA GLY A 26 -7.05 9.81 -1.55
C GLY A 26 -7.43 8.39 -1.97
N ASP A 27 -6.53 7.73 -2.68
CA ASP A 27 -6.63 6.31 -3.03
C ASP A 27 -5.24 5.68 -3.06
N ILE A 28 -5.19 4.35 -3.19
CA ILE A 28 -3.98 3.57 -3.30
C ILE A 28 -4.13 2.46 -4.34
N SER A 29 -3.04 2.19 -5.06
CA SER A 29 -2.96 1.08 -6.00
C SER A 29 -1.66 0.31 -5.82
N LEU A 30 -1.74 -1.00 -6.03
CA LEU A 30 -0.57 -1.87 -6.13
C LEU A 30 0.13 -1.60 -7.48
N VAL A 31 1.44 -1.43 -7.45
CA VAL A 31 2.27 -1.23 -8.66
C VAL A 31 2.98 -2.53 -9.02
N SER A 32 3.66 -3.13 -8.06
CA SER A 32 4.42 -4.36 -8.25
C SER A 32 4.84 -4.95 -6.90
N ILE A 33 5.20 -6.22 -6.91
CA ILE A 33 5.84 -6.90 -5.79
C ILE A 33 7.17 -7.47 -6.29
N ASP A 34 8.28 -7.00 -5.74
CA ASP A 34 9.63 -7.50 -6.05
C ASP A 34 10.06 -8.57 -5.04
N ASP A 35 10.64 -9.67 -5.55
CA ASP A 35 11.15 -10.80 -4.78
C ASP A 35 10.14 -11.41 -3.78
N ASP A 36 8.84 -11.25 -4.03
CA ASP A 36 7.74 -11.63 -3.12
C ASP A 36 7.87 -11.04 -1.69
N LYS A 37 8.64 -9.94 -1.56
CA LYS A 37 9.06 -9.34 -0.29
C LYS A 37 8.94 -7.82 -0.24
N HIS A 38 9.05 -7.15 -1.39
CA HIS A 38 9.05 -5.69 -1.47
C HIS A 38 7.81 -5.24 -2.24
N VAL A 39 6.87 -4.56 -1.59
CA VAL A 39 5.67 -4.07 -2.25
C VAL A 39 5.85 -2.62 -2.65
N LYS A 40 5.59 -2.32 -3.92
CA LYS A 40 5.49 -0.97 -4.44
C LYS A 40 4.03 -0.59 -4.60
N VAL A 41 3.65 0.51 -3.98
CA VAL A 41 2.30 1.08 -4.08
C VAL A 41 2.38 2.49 -4.65
N GLN A 42 1.31 2.95 -5.26
CA GLN A 42 1.15 4.33 -5.69
C GLN A 42 -0.01 4.94 -4.92
N LEU A 43 0.24 6.08 -4.28
CA LEU A 43 -0.81 6.87 -3.65
C LEU A 43 -1.40 7.82 -4.69
N HIS A 44 -2.70 8.04 -4.60
CA HIS A 44 -3.47 8.90 -5.50
C HIS A 44 -4.25 9.96 -4.72
N GLY A 45 -4.66 11.02 -5.41
CA GLY A 45 -5.53 12.07 -4.86
C GLY A 45 -4.85 12.94 -3.80
N ALA A 46 -5.62 13.34 -2.79
CA ALA A 46 -5.18 14.25 -1.73
C ALA A 46 -4.00 13.71 -0.89
N CYS A 47 -3.77 12.39 -0.91
CA CYS A 47 -2.64 11.74 -0.23
C CYS A 47 -1.27 12.10 -0.82
N VAL A 48 -1.20 12.56 -2.07
CA VAL A 48 0.08 12.86 -2.76
C VAL A 48 0.71 14.17 -2.25
N GLY A 49 -0.08 15.14 -1.81
CA GLY A 49 0.40 16.49 -1.48
C GLY A 49 0.57 16.82 0.01
N CYS A 50 0.15 15.93 0.92
CA CYS A 50 0.10 16.27 2.35
C CYS A 50 1.40 15.85 3.06
N SER A 51 2.41 16.73 3.02
CA SER A 51 3.76 16.50 3.58
C SER A 51 3.77 16.12 5.08
N VAL A 52 2.68 16.42 5.79
CA VAL A 52 2.58 16.21 7.24
C VAL A 52 2.11 14.79 7.59
N ASN A 53 1.46 14.06 6.66
CA ASN A 53 0.82 12.77 6.95
C ASN A 53 1.34 11.57 6.15
N GLN A 54 2.24 11.77 5.19
CA GLN A 54 2.77 10.65 4.39
C GLN A 54 3.46 9.56 5.22
N MET A 55 4.23 9.93 6.25
CA MET A 55 4.94 8.96 7.09
C MET A 55 3.96 8.05 7.86
N THR A 56 2.94 8.63 8.49
CA THR A 56 1.92 7.88 9.24
C THR A 56 1.10 6.99 8.32
N LEU A 57 0.69 7.53 7.16
CA LEU A 57 -0.11 6.82 6.18
C LEU A 57 0.65 5.63 5.59
N LYS A 58 1.92 5.84 5.21
CA LYS A 58 2.81 4.77 4.74
C LYS A 58 2.97 3.68 5.80
N THR A 59 3.15 4.06 7.06
CA THR A 59 3.28 3.10 8.17
C THR A 59 1.98 2.30 8.36
N GLY A 60 0.81 2.95 8.27
CA GLY A 60 -0.49 2.28 8.33
C GLY A 60 -0.68 1.27 7.20
N VAL A 61 -0.38 1.66 5.97
CA VAL A 61 -0.41 0.78 4.78
C VAL A 61 0.53 -0.41 4.97
N GLU A 62 1.75 -0.16 5.39
CA GLU A 62 2.75 -1.21 5.61
C GLU A 62 2.30 -2.21 6.69
N MET A 63 1.75 -1.73 7.80
CA MET A 63 1.23 -2.59 8.86
C MET A 63 0.06 -3.45 8.39
N THR A 64 -0.90 -2.88 7.64
CA THR A 64 -2.05 -3.61 7.11
C THR A 64 -1.61 -4.67 6.09
N ILE A 65 -0.68 -4.34 5.20
CA ILE A 65 -0.12 -5.33 4.26
C ILE A 65 0.59 -6.45 5.02
N LYS A 66 1.46 -6.14 5.99
CA LYS A 66 2.17 -7.13 6.79
C LYS A 66 1.24 -8.01 7.65
N LYS A 67 0.07 -7.50 8.05
CA LYS A 67 -0.95 -8.27 8.77
C LYS A 67 -1.54 -9.39 7.90
N HIS A 68 -1.76 -9.13 6.61
CA HIS A 68 -2.26 -10.14 5.65
C HIS A 68 -1.13 -10.98 5.04
N VAL A 69 0.04 -10.38 4.87
CA VAL A 69 1.20 -10.93 4.18
C VAL A 69 2.47 -10.68 5.01
N PRO A 70 2.70 -11.45 6.08
CA PRO A 70 3.80 -11.21 7.03
C PRO A 70 5.21 -11.43 6.44
N GLN A 71 5.31 -12.05 5.26
CA GLN A 71 6.56 -12.22 4.52
C GLN A 71 7.03 -10.94 3.80
N ILE A 72 6.17 -9.93 3.66
CA ILE A 72 6.59 -8.63 3.12
C ILE A 72 7.55 -7.96 4.10
N GLU A 73 8.73 -7.61 3.62
CA GLU A 73 9.77 -6.96 4.41
C GLU A 73 9.60 -5.43 4.37
N THR A 74 9.30 -4.87 3.20
CA THR A 74 9.20 -3.43 3.00
C THR A 74 8.05 -3.03 2.07
N VAL A 75 7.50 -1.85 2.31
CA VAL A 75 6.50 -1.21 1.44
C VAL A 75 6.97 0.17 1.06
N THR A 76 6.96 0.48 -0.23
CA THR A 76 7.44 1.76 -0.77
C THR A 76 6.35 2.41 -1.59
N SER A 77 6.07 3.69 -1.33
CA SER A 77 5.22 4.50 -2.19
C SER A 77 6.06 5.09 -3.33
N ILE A 78 5.60 4.97 -4.56
CA ILE A 78 6.15 5.72 -5.69
C ILE A 78 5.29 6.95 -5.96
N ASP A 79 5.93 8.07 -6.27
CA ASP A 79 5.25 9.28 -6.70
C ASP A 79 4.90 9.16 -8.20
N PRO A 80 3.71 9.61 -8.64
CA PRO A 80 3.44 9.81 -10.06
C PRO A 80 4.30 10.98 -10.56
N GLU A 81 5.20 10.72 -11.51
CA GLU A 81 5.94 11.76 -12.26
C GLU A 81 5.00 12.70 -13.04
#